data_AF-A0A3N5HRB8-F1
#
_entry.id   AF-A0A3N5HRB8-F1
#
_cell.length_a   1.000
_cell.length_b   1.000
_cell.length_c   1.000
_cell.angle_alpha   90.00
_cell.angle_beta   90.00
_cell.angle_gamma   90.00
#
_symmetry.space_group_name_H-M   'P 1'
#
loop_
_entity.id
_entity.type
_entity.pdbx_description
1 polymer ?
#
loop_
_entity_poly.entity_id
_entity_poly.type
_entity_poly.pdbx_seq_one_letter_code
_entity_poly.pdbx_strand_id
1 'polypeptide(L)'
;MQTSFKTTLNCGACVSKVTPGLKRIAGLENWSVDTNDPDKRLTVSISDSAVVAEIVAVVRQAGFDAIPHDQPSSGERFERNAAGDKPIVSGISGPPVGGRDTASPLPPVSLATYWPLFLVLLYILGGTVLLQWDSPRWSWHQAMSSFMGLFFVGFAFFKLLNVSKFATAFASYDLIAARSTGYGLAYPFIELGLGLA
;
A
#
# COMPACT_ATOMS: atom_id res chain seq x y z
N MET A 1 -10.64 -22.89 14.06
CA MET A 1 -11.21 -22.93 12.69
C MET A 1 -10.73 -21.72 11.90
N GLN A 2 -10.72 -21.80 10.56
CA GLN A 2 -10.26 -20.70 9.70
C GLN A 2 -11.46 -20.03 9.03
N THR A 3 -11.53 -18.70 9.06
CA THR A 3 -12.54 -17.90 8.33
C THR A 3 -11.87 -16.74 7.61
N SER A 4 -12.55 -16.17 6.61
CA SER A 4 -12.00 -15.10 5.79
C SER A 4 -12.94 -13.90 5.71
N PHE A 5 -12.36 -12.71 5.54
CA PHE A 5 -13.07 -11.45 5.41
C PHE A 5 -12.61 -10.72 4.16
N LYS A 6 -13.56 -10.10 3.46
CA LYS A 6 -13.27 -9.06 2.47
C LYS A 6 -12.96 -7.77 3.20
N THR A 7 -11.86 -7.09 2.86
CA THR A 7 -11.43 -5.87 3.56
C THR A 7 -11.05 -4.74 2.62
N THR A 8 -10.72 -3.57 3.18
CA THR A 8 -10.15 -2.42 2.45
C THR A 8 -8.66 -2.20 2.74
N LEU A 9 -7.96 -3.21 3.26
CA LEU A 9 -6.53 -3.16 3.61
C LEU A 9 -5.66 -3.27 2.36
N ASN A 10 -5.41 -2.14 1.69
CA ASN A 10 -4.73 -2.10 0.38
C ASN A 10 -3.20 -2.03 0.45
N CYS A 11 -2.60 -1.90 1.63
CA CYS A 11 -1.19 -1.55 1.75
C CYS A 11 -0.52 -2.12 3.01
N GLY A 12 0.80 -2.32 2.98
CA GLY A 12 1.54 -2.82 4.16
C GLY A 12 1.44 -1.90 5.39
N ALA A 13 1.37 -0.58 5.18
CA ALA A 13 1.14 0.39 6.26
C ALA A 13 -0.28 0.27 6.85
N CYS A 14 -1.26 -0.05 6.01
CA CYS A 14 -2.66 -0.28 6.39
C CYS A 14 -2.75 -1.51 7.32
N VAL A 15 -2.10 -2.61 6.94
CA VAL A 15 -1.99 -3.83 7.76
C VAL A 15 -1.27 -3.54 9.08
N SER A 16 -0.19 -2.76 9.05
CA SER A 16 0.58 -2.39 10.25
C SER A 16 -0.25 -1.59 11.26
N LYS A 17 -1.18 -0.76 10.78
CA LYS A 17 -2.09 0.02 11.63
C LYS A 17 -3.13 -0.85 12.36
N VAL A 18 -3.60 -1.93 11.72
CA VAL A 18 -4.62 -2.84 12.28
C VAL A 18 -4.01 -3.95 13.16
N THR A 19 -2.79 -4.37 12.84
CA THR A 19 -2.01 -5.40 13.57
C THR A 19 -2.02 -5.27 15.10
N PRO A 20 -1.75 -4.10 15.72
CA PRO A 20 -1.77 -4.00 17.17
C PRO A 20 -3.16 -4.23 17.77
N GLY A 21 -4.23 -3.95 17.02
CA GLY A 21 -5.60 -4.27 17.42
C GLY A 21 -5.86 -5.77 17.40
N LEU A 22 -5.52 -6.43 16.30
CA LEU A 22 -5.72 -7.88 16.13
C LEU A 22 -4.95 -8.70 17.18
N LYS A 23 -3.72 -8.29 17.52
CA LYS A 23 -2.92 -8.96 18.57
C LYS A 23 -3.55 -8.99 19.95
N ARG A 24 -4.50 -8.10 20.24
CA ARG A 24 -5.15 -8.01 21.55
C ARG A 24 -6.40 -8.88 21.66
N ILE A 25 -6.86 -9.46 20.55
CA ILE A 25 -8.07 -10.28 20.53
C ILE A 25 -7.74 -11.65 21.11
N ALA A 26 -8.40 -12.00 22.21
CA ALA A 26 -8.26 -13.32 22.82
C ALA A 26 -8.91 -14.38 21.91
N GLY A 27 -8.18 -15.45 21.60
CA GLY A 27 -8.65 -16.53 20.71
C GLY A 27 -8.39 -16.31 19.22
N LEU A 28 -7.65 -15.25 18.85
CA LEU A 28 -7.08 -15.10 17.51
C LEU A 28 -5.63 -15.63 17.52
N GLU A 29 -5.42 -16.79 16.90
CA GLU A 29 -4.10 -17.44 16.91
C GLU A 29 -3.18 -16.87 15.83
N ASN A 30 -3.68 -16.82 14.60
CA ASN A 30 -2.92 -16.39 13.43
C ASN A 30 -3.83 -15.60 12.49
N TRP A 31 -3.27 -14.63 11.79
CA TRP A 31 -3.95 -13.93 10.71
C TRP A 31 -2.98 -13.63 9.56
N SER A 32 -3.51 -13.59 8.35
CA SER A 32 -2.78 -13.18 7.14
C SER A 32 -3.66 -12.26 6.31
N VAL A 33 -3.06 -11.23 5.72
CA VAL A 33 -3.75 -10.31 4.80
C VAL A 33 -3.11 -10.45 3.43
N ASP A 34 -3.90 -10.84 2.45
CA ASP A 34 -3.49 -10.82 1.04
C ASP A 34 -3.90 -9.50 0.41
N THR A 35 -2.94 -8.60 0.23
CA THR A 35 -3.16 -7.29 -0.41
C THR A 35 -3.20 -7.39 -1.94
N ASN A 36 -2.83 -8.52 -2.54
CA ASN A 36 -2.87 -8.75 -3.98
C ASN A 36 -4.23 -9.29 -4.42
N ASP A 37 -4.97 -9.97 -3.54
CA ASP A 37 -6.36 -10.39 -3.77
C ASP A 37 -7.26 -9.16 -4.05
N PRO A 38 -8.14 -9.18 -5.07
CA PRO A 38 -9.08 -8.09 -5.35
C PRO A 38 -10.01 -7.76 -4.16
N ASP A 39 -10.32 -8.75 -3.33
CA ASP A 39 -11.14 -8.60 -2.12
C ASP A 39 -10.32 -8.27 -0.86
N LYS A 40 -9.00 -8.10 -1.01
CA LYS A 40 -8.05 -7.80 0.10
C LYS A 40 -8.29 -8.71 1.29
N ARG A 41 -8.18 -10.01 1.04
CA ARG A 41 -8.65 -11.05 1.93
C ARG A 41 -7.86 -11.07 3.24
N LEU A 42 -8.56 -10.88 4.35
CA LEU A 42 -8.03 -11.15 5.69
C LEU A 42 -8.46 -12.57 6.09
N THR A 43 -7.51 -13.48 6.20
CA THR A 43 -7.73 -14.85 6.68
C THR A 43 -7.31 -14.93 8.14
N VAL A 44 -8.20 -15.45 8.99
CA VAL A 44 -7.94 -15.59 10.42
C VAL A 44 -8.15 -17.02 10.89
N SER A 45 -7.33 -17.44 11.85
CA SER A 45 -7.50 -18.66 12.61
C SER A 45 -8.03 -18.29 13.99
N ILE A 46 -9.29 -18.64 14.25
CA ILE A 46 -10.02 -18.34 15.49
C ILE A 46 -10.38 -19.60 16.23
N SER A 47 -10.32 -19.55 17.56
CA SER A 47 -10.73 -20.67 18.42
C SER A 47 -12.26 -20.77 18.55
N ASP A 48 -12.99 -19.65 18.43
CA ASP A 48 -14.45 -19.54 18.61
C ASP A 48 -15.05 -18.57 17.57
N SER A 49 -16.25 -18.86 17.05
CA SER A 49 -16.99 -17.98 16.11
C SER A 49 -17.47 -16.68 16.77
N ALA A 50 -17.56 -16.63 18.09
CA ALA A 50 -17.88 -15.40 18.84
C ALA A 50 -16.87 -14.28 18.56
N VAL A 51 -15.64 -14.62 18.17
CA VAL A 51 -14.53 -13.67 17.91
C VAL A 51 -14.72 -12.90 16.58
N VAL A 52 -15.57 -13.38 15.67
CA VAL A 52 -15.81 -12.78 14.35
C VAL A 52 -16.28 -11.32 14.46
N ALA A 53 -17.20 -11.04 15.39
CA ALA A 53 -17.74 -9.69 15.58
C ALA A 53 -16.67 -8.71 16.13
N GLU A 54 -15.80 -9.20 17.02
CA GLU A 54 -14.71 -8.42 17.60
C GLU A 54 -13.67 -8.04 16.54
N ILE A 55 -13.31 -8.98 15.66
CA ILE A 55 -12.40 -8.72 14.53
C ILE A 55 -12.93 -7.58 13.64
N VAL A 56 -14.22 -7.62 13.28
CA VAL A 56 -14.83 -6.57 12.45
C VAL A 56 -14.79 -5.22 13.16
N ALA A 57 -15.07 -5.18 14.47
CA ALA A 57 -15.05 -3.94 15.25
C ALA A 57 -13.63 -3.32 15.31
N VAL A 58 -12.60 -4.15 15.53
CA VAL A 58 -11.20 -3.71 15.58
C VAL A 58 -10.75 -3.14 14.23
N VAL A 59 -11.10 -3.81 13.11
CA VAL A 59 -10.75 -3.35 11.76
C VAL A 59 -11.43 -1.99 11.46
N ARG A 60 -12.70 -1.84 11.84
CA ARG A 60 -13.43 -0.56 11.72
C ARG A 60 -12.87 0.56 12.57
N GLN A 61 -12.46 0.25 13.81
CA GLN A 61 -11.83 1.24 14.69
C GLN A 61 -10.51 1.78 14.11
N ALA A 62 -9.79 0.98 13.35
CA ALA A 62 -8.58 1.40 12.66
C ALA A 62 -8.84 2.23 11.37
N GLY A 63 -10.11 2.32 10.95
CA GLY A 63 -10.57 3.07 9.79
C GLY A 63 -10.73 2.24 8.51
N PHE A 64 -10.92 0.93 8.62
CA PHE A 64 -11.06 0.03 7.48
C PHE A 64 -12.36 -0.80 7.57
N ASP A 65 -12.84 -1.30 6.44
CA ASP A 65 -14.00 -2.19 6.40
C ASP A 65 -13.56 -3.66 6.44
N ALA A 66 -14.35 -4.49 7.12
CA ALA A 66 -14.23 -5.94 7.10
C ALA A 66 -15.63 -6.55 6.99
N ILE A 67 -15.84 -7.39 5.98
CA ILE A 67 -17.09 -8.10 5.72
C ILE A 67 -16.79 -9.61 5.74
N PRO A 68 -17.41 -10.41 6.62
CA PRO A 68 -17.22 -11.86 6.64
C PRO A 68 -17.58 -12.47 5.29
N HIS A 69 -16.75 -13.40 4.81
CA HIS A 69 -16.90 -14.05 3.50
C HIS A 69 -17.52 -15.46 3.63
N ASP A 70 -18.16 -15.81 4.74
CA ASP A 70 -18.80 -17.13 4.87
C ASP A 70 -20.07 -17.23 4.01
N GLN A 71 -19.93 -17.87 2.86
CA GLN A 71 -20.98 -18.61 2.17
C GLN A 71 -20.67 -20.10 2.34
N PRO A 72 -21.60 -20.95 2.79
CA PRO A 72 -21.41 -22.39 2.70
C PRO A 72 -21.48 -22.81 1.22
N SER A 73 -20.33 -23.16 0.64
CA SER A 73 -20.25 -23.83 -0.65
C SER A 73 -20.53 -25.33 -0.48
N SER A 74 -21.79 -25.70 -0.28
CA SER A 74 -22.28 -27.07 -0.45
C SER A 74 -23.56 -27.00 -1.26
N GLY A 75 -23.56 -27.61 -2.45
CA GLY A 75 -24.60 -27.43 -3.46
C GLY A 75 -26.02 -27.55 -2.91
N GLU A 76 -26.73 -26.43 -2.90
CA GLU A 76 -28.18 -26.44 -2.83
C GLU A 76 -28.69 -26.96 -4.18
N ARG A 77 -29.00 -28.25 -4.18
CA ARG A 77 -29.87 -28.87 -5.18
C ARG A 77 -31.15 -28.05 -5.22
N PHE A 78 -31.35 -27.32 -6.32
CA PHE A 78 -32.62 -26.69 -6.63
C PHE A 78 -33.67 -27.79 -6.79
N GLU A 79 -34.35 -28.16 -5.71
CA GLU A 79 -35.54 -29.01 -5.75
C GLU A 79 -36.63 -28.23 -6.49
N ARG A 80 -36.75 -28.50 -7.79
CA ARG A 80 -37.96 -28.18 -8.56
C ARG A 80 -39.09 -29.03 -8.00
N ASN A 81 -39.83 -28.50 -7.03
CA ASN A 81 -41.13 -29.04 -6.67
C ASN A 81 -42.11 -28.71 -7.79
N ALA A 82 -42.66 -29.78 -8.38
CA ALA A 82 -43.69 -29.73 -9.40
C ALA A 82 -45.03 -29.33 -8.77
N ALA A 83 -45.24 -28.03 -8.58
CA ALA A 83 -46.57 -27.43 -8.44
C ALA A 83 -46.42 -25.94 -8.68
N GLY A 84 -47.10 -25.42 -9.70
CA GLY A 84 -47.09 -24.00 -10.02
C GLY A 84 -47.76 -23.21 -8.91
N ASP A 85 -46.96 -22.52 -8.11
CA ASP A 85 -47.42 -21.40 -7.31
C ASP A 85 -46.39 -20.26 -7.42
N LYS A 86 -46.87 -19.05 -7.65
CA LYS A 86 -46.01 -17.88 -7.85
C LYS A 86 -45.53 -17.43 -6.47
N PRO A 87 -44.23 -17.19 -6.23
CA PRO A 87 -43.82 -16.59 -4.99
C PRO A 87 -44.30 -15.14 -4.94
N ILE A 88 -45.20 -14.88 -3.98
CA ILE A 88 -45.64 -13.56 -3.55
C ILE A 88 -44.42 -12.88 -2.91
N VAL A 89 -43.81 -11.91 -3.61
CA VAL A 89 -42.84 -10.99 -3.00
C VAL A 89 -43.62 -9.96 -2.19
N SER A 90 -43.88 -10.27 -0.93
CA SER A 90 -44.32 -9.28 0.07
C SER A 90 -43.15 -8.99 1.01
N GLY A 91 -42.71 -7.72 1.04
CA GLY A 91 -41.89 -7.18 2.11
C GLY A 91 -40.39 -7.12 1.85
N ILE A 92 -39.94 -6.21 0.98
CA ILE A 92 -38.59 -5.63 1.07
C ILE A 92 -38.74 -4.13 1.25
N SER A 93 -39.11 -3.71 2.46
CA SER A 93 -38.78 -2.36 2.94
C SER A 93 -37.31 -2.36 3.34
N GLY A 94 -36.42 -2.31 2.36
CA GLY A 94 -35.02 -2.02 2.61
C GLY A 94 -34.88 -0.59 3.14
N PRO A 95 -33.95 -0.31 4.06
CA PRO A 95 -33.63 1.07 4.44
C PRO A 95 -33.15 1.84 3.19
N PRO A 96 -33.38 3.17 3.14
CA PRO A 96 -33.04 3.95 1.96
C PRO A 96 -31.53 3.82 1.72
N VAL A 97 -31.14 3.52 0.47
CA VAL A 97 -29.76 3.58 0.01
C VAL A 97 -29.33 5.04 0.13
N GLY A 98 -28.73 5.37 1.28
CA GLY A 98 -28.14 6.66 1.54
C GLY A 98 -27.04 6.92 0.53
N GLY A 99 -27.23 7.96 -0.27
CA GLY A 99 -26.27 8.43 -1.27
C GLY A 99 -24.89 8.61 -0.64
N ARG A 100 -23.90 7.90 -1.18
CA ARG A 100 -22.49 8.10 -0.86
C ARG A 100 -21.93 9.21 -1.75
N ASP A 101 -22.38 10.44 -1.49
CA ASP A 101 -21.70 11.67 -1.91
C ASP A 101 -21.09 12.34 -0.67
N THR A 102 -20.22 11.62 0.03
CA THR A 102 -19.27 12.27 0.95
C THR A 102 -17.89 11.98 0.41
N ALA A 103 -17.41 12.88 -0.45
CA ALA A 103 -15.99 12.94 -0.75
C ALA A 103 -15.27 13.13 0.59
N SER A 104 -14.60 12.08 1.07
CA SER A 104 -13.77 12.15 2.27
C SER A 104 -12.83 13.36 2.15
N PRO A 105 -12.73 14.24 3.17
CA PRO A 105 -11.84 15.39 3.12
C PRO A 105 -10.43 14.92 2.79
N LEU A 106 -9.83 15.49 1.74
CA LEU A 106 -8.44 15.20 1.40
C LEU A 106 -7.57 15.53 2.63
N PRO A 107 -6.65 14.64 3.03
CA PRO A 107 -5.81 14.88 4.20
C PRO A 107 -5.03 16.19 4.01
N PRO A 108 -4.81 16.98 5.08
CA PRO A 108 -4.09 18.24 4.97
C PRO A 108 -2.66 17.98 4.50
N VAL A 109 -2.21 18.76 3.52
CA VAL A 109 -0.82 18.74 3.04
C VAL A 109 0.08 19.22 4.18
N SER A 110 0.88 18.32 4.75
CA SER A 110 1.82 18.65 5.82
C SER A 110 3.24 18.80 5.26
N LEU A 111 3.87 19.95 5.52
CA LEU A 111 5.25 20.20 5.10
C LEU A 111 6.25 19.26 5.80
N ALA A 112 5.89 18.74 6.97
CA ALA A 112 6.70 17.79 7.74
C ALA A 112 6.98 16.50 6.96
N THR A 113 6.04 16.03 6.12
CA THR A 113 6.21 14.85 5.26
C THR A 113 7.41 15.00 4.31
N TYR A 114 7.74 16.22 3.91
CA TYR A 114 8.78 16.51 2.92
C TYR A 114 10.13 16.91 3.54
N TRP A 115 10.25 16.87 4.87
CA TRP A 115 11.50 17.22 5.55
C TRP A 115 12.74 16.48 5.01
N PRO A 116 12.69 15.15 4.75
CA PRO A 116 13.84 14.44 4.18
C PRO A 116 14.22 14.95 2.79
N LEU A 117 13.23 15.29 1.96
CA LEU A 117 13.45 15.83 0.61
C LEU A 117 14.11 17.20 0.67
N PHE A 118 13.66 18.08 1.58
CA PHE A 118 14.25 19.39 1.77
C PHE A 118 15.71 19.29 2.23
N LEU A 119 16.01 18.37 3.15
CA LEU A 119 17.37 18.12 3.61
C LEU A 119 18.28 17.65 2.47
N VAL A 120 17.82 16.71 1.64
CA VAL A 120 18.56 16.26 0.46
C VAL A 120 18.80 17.41 -0.52
N LEU A 121 17.78 18.22 -0.80
CA LEU A 121 17.91 19.38 -1.70
C LEU A 121 18.93 20.40 -1.17
N LEU A 122 18.86 20.72 0.12
CA LEU A 122 19.80 21.65 0.76
C LEU A 122 21.24 21.14 0.68
N TYR A 123 21.46 19.84 0.94
CA TYR A 123 22.79 19.23 0.84
C TYR A 123 23.35 19.25 -0.59
N ILE A 124 22.51 18.93 -1.59
CA ILE A 124 22.93 18.97 -2.99
C ILE A 124 23.27 20.41 -3.40
N LEU A 125 22.41 21.38 -3.13
CA LEU A 125 22.66 22.79 -3.46
C LEU A 125 23.90 23.34 -2.74
N GLY A 126 24.03 23.06 -1.45
CA GLY A 126 25.21 23.45 -0.67
C GLY A 126 26.49 22.80 -1.20
N GLY A 127 26.45 21.51 -1.53
CA GLY A 127 27.58 20.79 -2.14
C GLY A 127 27.96 21.37 -3.50
N THR A 128 26.98 21.66 -4.37
CA THR A 128 27.23 22.30 -5.67
C THR A 128 27.90 23.67 -5.53
N VAL A 129 27.40 24.53 -4.63
CA VAL A 129 28.00 25.85 -4.39
C VAL A 129 29.41 25.72 -3.80
N LEU A 130 29.61 24.79 -2.87
CA LEU A 130 30.91 24.54 -2.25
C LEU A 130 31.95 24.07 -3.28
N LEU A 131 31.57 23.20 -4.20
CA LEU A 131 32.44 22.75 -5.29
C LEU A 131 32.76 23.86 -6.29
N GLN A 132 31.85 24.82 -6.49
CA GLN A 132 32.08 25.96 -7.38
C GLN A 132 32.90 27.08 -6.69
N TRP A 133 33.08 27.04 -5.37
CA TRP A 133 33.72 28.11 -4.59
C TRP A 133 35.18 28.36 -4.98
N ASP A 134 35.92 27.31 -5.34
CA ASP A 134 37.33 27.40 -5.75
C ASP A 134 37.51 27.62 -7.26
N SER A 135 36.40 27.65 -8.01
CA SER A 135 36.46 27.85 -9.46
C SER A 135 36.75 29.32 -9.79
N PRO A 136 37.77 29.63 -10.61
CA PRO A 136 38.17 31.01 -10.96
C PRO A 136 37.07 31.85 -11.63
N ARG A 137 36.04 31.19 -12.15
CA ARG A 137 34.85 31.80 -12.75
C ARG A 137 33.64 30.93 -12.43
N TRP A 138 32.54 31.57 -12.08
CA TRP A 138 31.26 30.87 -11.89
C TRP A 138 30.77 30.34 -13.25
N SER A 139 30.69 29.01 -13.38
CA SER A 139 30.18 28.35 -14.58
C SER A 139 28.88 27.63 -14.28
N TRP A 140 27.77 28.12 -14.86
CA TRP A 140 26.47 27.46 -14.75
C TRP A 140 26.46 26.02 -15.26
N HIS A 141 27.29 25.73 -16.27
CA HIS A 141 27.39 24.38 -16.83
C HIS A 141 28.04 23.42 -15.84
N GLN A 142 29.12 23.85 -15.16
CA GLN A 142 29.76 23.04 -14.10
C GLN A 142 28.84 22.89 -12.90
N ALA A 143 28.19 23.98 -12.45
CA ALA A 143 27.23 23.91 -11.36
C ALA A 143 26.06 22.94 -11.65
N MET A 144 25.51 22.96 -12.87
CA MET A 144 24.47 22.00 -13.28
C MET A 144 24.98 20.55 -13.31
N SER A 145 26.19 20.33 -13.84
CA SER A 145 26.82 19.01 -13.87
C SER A 145 27.08 18.47 -12.46
N SER A 146 27.67 19.28 -11.57
CA SER A 146 27.89 18.91 -10.17
C SER A 146 26.58 18.68 -9.42
N PHE A 147 25.54 19.48 -9.68
CA PHE A 147 24.20 19.26 -9.13
C PHE A 147 23.63 17.91 -9.57
N MET A 148 23.69 17.59 -10.87
CA MET A 148 23.19 16.32 -11.41
C MET A 148 23.98 15.13 -10.87
N GLY A 149 25.31 15.24 -10.78
CA GLY A 149 26.17 14.19 -10.22
C GLY A 149 25.84 13.91 -8.75
N LEU A 150 25.80 14.96 -7.92
CA LEU A 150 25.44 14.85 -6.50
C LEU A 150 24.01 14.32 -6.30
N PHE A 151 23.07 14.73 -7.15
CA PHE A 151 21.71 14.20 -7.15
C PHE A 151 21.70 12.69 -7.39
N PHE A 152 22.35 12.21 -8.46
CA PHE A 152 22.35 10.78 -8.76
C PHE A 152 23.09 9.97 -7.70
N VAL A 153 24.24 10.43 -7.20
CA VAL A 153 24.96 9.74 -6.11
C VAL A 153 24.09 9.64 -4.85
N GLY A 154 23.47 10.74 -4.42
CA GLY A 154 22.62 10.76 -3.23
C GLY A 154 21.36 9.90 -3.38
N PHE A 155 20.67 9.98 -4.53
CA PHE A 155 19.47 9.19 -4.79
C PHE A 155 19.77 7.70 -5.02
N ALA A 156 20.92 7.37 -5.61
CA ALA A 156 21.38 5.99 -5.74
C ALA A 156 21.68 5.39 -4.37
N PHE A 157 22.31 6.13 -3.45
CA PHE A 157 22.57 5.66 -2.08
C PHE A 157 21.30 5.18 -1.38
N PHE A 158 20.20 5.95 -1.41
CA PHE A 158 18.94 5.53 -0.78
C PHE A 158 18.36 4.26 -1.39
N LYS A 159 18.50 4.08 -2.70
CA LYS A 159 18.06 2.86 -3.40
C LYS A 159 18.95 1.66 -3.04
N LEU A 160 20.26 1.89 -2.89
CA LEU A 160 21.22 0.85 -2.52
C LEU A 160 21.02 0.30 -1.12
N LEU A 161 20.45 1.08 -0.18
CA LEU A 161 20.10 0.58 1.16
C LEU A 161 19.17 -0.64 1.13
N ASN A 162 18.28 -0.71 0.12
CA ASN A 162 17.35 -1.83 -0.06
C ASN A 162 17.03 -2.05 -1.54
N VAL A 163 18.02 -2.52 -2.31
CA VAL A 163 17.90 -2.71 -3.77
C VAL A 163 16.68 -3.57 -4.14
N SER A 164 16.42 -4.66 -3.41
CA SER A 164 15.28 -5.53 -3.71
C SER A 164 13.93 -4.82 -3.52
N LYS A 165 13.75 -4.06 -2.43
CA LYS A 165 12.50 -3.32 -2.18
C LYS A 165 12.33 -2.18 -3.17
N PHE A 166 13.44 -1.51 -3.52
CA PHE A 166 13.44 -0.53 -4.59
C PHE A 166 12.96 -1.16 -5.90
N ALA A 167 13.56 -2.28 -6.35
CA ALA A 167 13.22 -2.91 -7.62
C ALA A 167 11.73 -3.30 -7.70
N THR A 168 11.16 -3.85 -6.63
CA THR A 168 9.73 -4.17 -6.56
C THR A 168 8.85 -2.91 -6.62
N ALA A 169 9.22 -1.85 -5.90
CA ALA A 169 8.48 -0.59 -5.94
C ALA A 169 8.61 0.11 -7.31
N PHE A 170 9.80 0.08 -7.92
CA PHE A 170 10.10 0.68 -9.21
C PHE A 170 9.31 0.05 -10.35
N ALA A 171 9.14 -1.28 -10.32
CA ALA A 171 8.32 -2.03 -11.27
C ALA A 171 6.83 -1.62 -11.28
N SER A 172 6.34 -0.90 -10.27
CA SER A 172 4.93 -0.44 -10.27
C SER A 172 4.68 0.79 -11.16
N TYR A 173 5.73 1.52 -11.54
CA TYR A 173 5.62 2.73 -12.35
C TYR A 173 6.47 2.68 -13.63
N ASP A 174 7.55 1.89 -13.64
CA ASP A 174 8.44 1.73 -14.79
C ASP A 174 8.11 0.44 -15.56
N LEU A 175 7.73 0.59 -16.84
CA LEU A 175 7.34 -0.51 -17.73
C LEU A 175 8.48 -1.50 -18.01
N ILE A 176 9.73 -1.02 -18.09
CA ILE A 176 10.90 -1.85 -18.37
C ILE A 176 11.22 -2.69 -17.14
N ALA A 177 11.14 -2.10 -15.95
CA ALA A 177 11.32 -2.82 -14.68
C ALA A 177 10.18 -3.81 -14.39
N ALA A 178 8.94 -3.48 -14.77
CA ALA A 178 7.80 -4.41 -14.69
C ALA A 178 8.03 -5.66 -15.55
N ARG A 179 8.69 -5.50 -16.70
CA ARG A 179 9.01 -6.60 -17.60
C ARG A 179 10.29 -7.35 -17.19
N SER A 180 11.29 -6.64 -16.68
CA SER A 180 12.61 -7.20 -16.36
C SER A 180 13.04 -6.81 -14.94
N THR A 181 12.97 -7.78 -14.03
CA THR A 181 13.48 -7.63 -12.66
C THR A 181 14.99 -7.35 -12.65
N GLY A 182 15.74 -7.93 -13.60
CA GLY A 182 17.18 -7.69 -13.73
C GLY A 182 17.49 -6.22 -14.01
N TYR A 183 16.68 -5.56 -14.84
CA TYR A 183 16.81 -4.11 -15.09
C TYR A 183 16.54 -3.31 -13.80
N GLY A 184 15.45 -3.63 -13.09
CA GLY A 184 15.12 -2.95 -11.83
C GLY A 184 16.20 -3.09 -10.74
N LEU A 185 16.88 -4.25 -10.68
CA LEU A 185 18.01 -4.48 -9.76
C LEU A 185 19.29 -3.77 -10.18
N ALA A 186 19.55 -3.65 -11.49
CA ALA A 186 20.74 -2.97 -12.02
C ALA A 186 20.63 -1.44 -11.96
N TYR A 187 19.41 -0.89 -12.00
CA TYR A 187 19.16 0.53 -12.13
C TYR A 187 19.86 1.43 -11.09
N PRO A 188 19.87 1.11 -9.77
CA PRO A 188 20.61 1.93 -8.79
C PRO A 188 22.11 2.04 -9.08
N PHE A 189 22.71 1.02 -9.70
CA PHE A 189 24.12 1.04 -10.09
C PHE A 189 24.34 1.87 -11.35
N ILE A 190 23.39 1.86 -12.28
CA ILE A 190 23.42 2.73 -13.47
C ILE A 190 23.35 4.20 -13.02
N GLU A 191 22.43 4.54 -12.12
CA GLU A 191 22.35 5.90 -11.55
C GLU A 191 23.64 6.29 -10.83
N LEU A 192 24.20 5.39 -10.00
CA LEU A 192 25.48 5.65 -9.34
C LEU A 192 26.60 5.90 -10.36
N GLY A 193 26.68 5.09 -11.41
CA GLY A 193 27.65 5.25 -12.48
C GLY A 193 27.50 6.58 -13.21
N LEU A 194 26.26 6.99 -13.52
CA LEU A 194 25.97 8.29 -14.14
C LEU A 194 26.29 9.48 -13.23
N GLY A 195 26.15 9.31 -11.91
CA GLY A 195 26.49 10.35 -10.94
C GLY A 195 27.99 10.59 -10.77
N LEU A 196 28.81 9.59 -11.08
CA LEU A 196 30.28 9.65 -10.97
C LEU A 196 30.99 9.99 -12.29
N ALA A 197 30.27 9.98 -13.41
CA ALA A 197 30.78 10.26 -14.74
C ALA A 197 30.95 11.77 -14.99
#